data_AF-A0A7C1K235-F1
#
_entry.id   AF-A0A7C1K235-F1
#
_cell.length_a   1.000
_cell.length_b   1.000
_cell.length_c   1.000
_cell.angle_alpha   90.00
_cell.angle_beta   90.00
_cell.angle_gamma   90.00
#
_symmetry.space_group_name_H-M   'P 1'
#
loop_
_entity.id
_entity.type
_entity.pdbx_description
1 polymer ?
#
loop_
_entity_poly.entity_id
_entity_poly.type
_entity_poly.pdbx_seq_one_letter_code
_entity_poly.pdbx_strand_id
1 'polypeptide(L)'
;MTAAQSQSLLELCRQLQPDCLVCGRLGNTLGDYASAGDNKIPQRAVDLDWETPATINDTWGYKSDDHNWKSVPDLLHKLVDIVSKGGNFLLNVGPTAEGVIPEPSVERLLQIGQWLEKNWESIYATGPSPFHRLSWGRCTQKPGKLYLHVFNWPADGKLVVPGLENPVTQVYLLVGGQKLSFRRAGENVEIDLPATPPDKVDTVVVMAIEGEPKTTQPAIVQMPGQPIVLHARDAVLHGSRIQYEVGGGKDNIGFWTDPKDYAQWGLRVVTDGQYEVQVTYACPNQSAGSEFVVEILGQELAGKVKGTGSWVAFNSEKLGVVKLSPGRHTLTVKAKNRTGEGVMNLRAVTLTPTK
;
A
#
# COMPACT_ATOMS: atom_id res chain seq x y z
N MET A 1 27.56 11.78 9.87
CA MET A 1 28.72 12.07 9.00
C MET A 1 28.42 13.34 8.22
N THR A 2 29.42 14.20 8.01
CA THR A 2 29.31 15.30 7.06
C THR A 2 29.19 14.75 5.64
N ALA A 3 28.72 15.55 4.68
CA ALA A 3 28.64 15.14 3.28
C ALA A 3 30.00 14.65 2.73
N ALA A 4 31.09 15.36 3.07
CA ALA A 4 32.44 14.98 2.68
C ALA A 4 32.88 13.62 3.27
N GLN A 5 32.51 13.32 4.53
CA GLN A 5 32.80 12.03 5.16
C GLN A 5 32.03 10.89 4.49
N SER A 6 30.74 11.08 4.21
CA SER A 6 29.94 10.07 3.48
C SER A 6 30.51 9.80 2.10
N GLN A 7 30.89 10.85 1.36
CA GLN A 7 31.50 10.73 0.03
C GLN A 7 32.82 9.96 0.07
N SER A 8 33.72 10.33 0.99
CA SER A 8 35.02 9.65 1.13
C SER A 8 34.87 8.17 1.48
N LEU A 9 33.91 7.81 2.33
CA LEU A 9 33.64 6.40 2.65
C LEU A 9 33.07 5.63 1.45
N LEU A 10 32.15 6.24 0.70
CA LEU A 10 31.62 5.63 -0.52
C LEU A 10 32.72 5.39 -1.56
N GLU A 11 33.59 6.38 -1.78
CA GLU A 11 34.73 6.27 -2.69
C GLU A 11 35.70 5.16 -2.27
N LEU A 12 35.99 5.05 -0.97
CA LEU A 12 36.82 3.97 -0.43
C LEU A 12 36.19 2.60 -0.69
N CYS A 13 34.89 2.44 -0.43
CA CYS A 13 34.17 1.20 -0.73
C CYS A 13 34.25 0.85 -2.22
N ARG A 14 34.02 1.83 -3.11
CA ARG A 14 34.09 1.65 -4.57
C ARG A 14 35.49 1.30 -5.06
N GLN A 15 36.53 1.87 -4.44
CA GLN A 15 37.92 1.56 -4.79
C GLN A 15 38.29 0.11 -4.42
N LEU A 16 37.84 -0.37 -3.26
CA LEU A 16 38.20 -1.71 -2.76
C LEU A 16 37.30 -2.81 -3.34
N GLN A 17 36.01 -2.53 -3.49
CA GLN A 17 34.99 -3.45 -4.00
C GLN A 17 34.00 -2.69 -4.90
N PRO A 18 34.30 -2.54 -6.20
CA PRO A 18 33.50 -1.75 -7.13
C PRO A 18 32.01 -2.13 -7.15
N ASP A 19 31.71 -3.42 -7.03
CA ASP A 19 30.35 -3.98 -7.12
C ASP A 19 29.63 -4.08 -5.76
N CYS A 20 30.25 -3.66 -4.65
CA CYS A 20 29.65 -3.75 -3.32
C CYS A 20 28.47 -2.79 -3.17
N LEU A 21 27.27 -3.28 -2.84
CA LEU A 21 26.14 -2.40 -2.59
C LEU A 21 26.30 -1.66 -1.25
N VAL A 22 26.09 -0.35 -1.27
CA VAL A 22 26.19 0.54 -0.12
C VAL A 22 24.81 1.03 0.29
N CYS A 23 24.42 0.70 1.51
CA CYS A 23 23.14 1.13 2.07
C CYS A 23 23.04 2.66 2.17
N GLY A 24 21.86 3.20 1.83
CA GLY A 24 21.53 4.62 1.94
C GLY A 24 21.58 5.19 3.36
N ARG A 25 21.73 4.33 4.40
CA ARG A 25 22.06 4.77 5.77
C ARG A 25 23.44 5.43 5.89
N LEU A 26 24.28 5.35 4.86
CA LEU A 26 25.45 6.20 4.71
C LEU A 26 25.11 7.71 4.89
N GLY A 27 23.88 8.10 4.53
CA GLY A 27 23.35 9.45 4.71
C GLY A 27 23.75 10.40 3.58
N ASN A 28 23.29 11.66 3.66
CA ASN A 28 23.55 12.70 2.67
C ASN A 28 23.07 12.35 1.24
N THR A 29 22.02 11.53 1.13
CA THR A 29 21.44 11.07 -0.15
C THR A 29 22.44 10.25 -0.99
N LEU A 30 23.41 9.61 -0.34
CA LEU A 30 24.39 8.71 -0.96
C LEU A 30 24.06 7.25 -0.61
N GLY A 31 24.53 6.33 -1.46
CA GLY A 31 24.26 4.88 -1.40
C GLY A 31 23.52 4.38 -2.64
N ASP A 32 23.48 3.07 -2.84
CA ASP A 32 22.87 2.46 -4.03
C ASP A 32 21.40 2.10 -3.82
N TYR A 33 20.99 1.89 -2.58
CA TYR A 33 19.61 1.53 -2.22
C TYR A 33 19.18 2.24 -0.94
N ALA A 34 17.90 2.58 -0.82
CA ALA A 34 17.39 3.21 0.40
C ALA A 34 17.09 2.19 1.50
N SER A 35 17.11 2.67 2.75
CA SER A 35 16.55 1.94 3.89
C SER A 35 15.19 2.54 4.25
N ALA A 36 14.12 1.74 4.24
CA ALA A 36 12.79 2.20 4.68
C ALA A 36 12.72 2.52 6.19
N GLY A 37 13.75 2.14 6.95
CA GLY A 37 13.84 2.31 8.40
C GLY A 37 13.45 1.03 9.15
N ASP A 38 13.87 0.94 10.41
CA ASP A 38 13.71 -0.25 11.24
C ASP A 38 12.24 -0.67 11.38
N ASN A 39 11.92 -1.91 11.01
CA ASN A 39 10.58 -2.50 11.05
C ASN A 39 9.50 -1.72 10.26
N LYS A 40 9.89 -0.84 9.33
CA LYS A 40 8.96 -0.02 8.55
C LYS A 40 8.76 -0.58 7.15
N ILE A 41 7.51 -0.65 6.72
CA ILE A 41 7.14 -0.98 5.35
C ILE A 41 6.47 0.26 4.77
N PRO A 42 6.95 0.80 3.63
CA PRO A 42 6.26 1.87 2.92
C PRO A 42 4.81 1.49 2.62
N GLN A 43 3.93 2.47 2.46
CA GLN A 43 2.52 2.20 2.21
C GLN A 43 2.23 1.84 0.75
N ARG A 44 3.03 2.40 -0.16
CA ARG A 44 2.95 2.20 -1.60
C ARG A 44 4.24 1.58 -2.13
N ALA A 45 4.17 1.06 -3.34
CA ALA A 45 5.38 0.71 -4.09
C ALA A 45 6.29 1.94 -4.20
N VAL A 46 7.60 1.70 -4.10
CA VAL A 46 8.62 2.73 -4.17
C VAL A 46 9.39 2.54 -5.46
N ASP A 47 9.53 3.61 -6.24
CA ASP A 47 10.24 3.61 -7.52
C ASP A 47 11.75 3.87 -7.32
N LEU A 48 12.37 3.06 -6.47
CA LEU A 48 13.81 3.02 -6.21
C LEU A 48 14.14 1.71 -5.47
N ASP A 49 15.38 1.21 -5.57
CA ASP A 49 15.78 0.01 -4.83
C ASP A 49 15.81 0.27 -3.32
N TRP A 50 15.10 -0.54 -2.53
CA TRP A 50 15.06 -0.34 -1.09
C TRP A 50 15.02 -1.63 -0.28
N GLU A 51 15.43 -1.54 0.97
CA GLU A 51 15.40 -2.64 1.93
C GLU A 51 14.80 -2.17 3.26
N THR A 52 14.10 -3.07 3.95
CA THR A 52 13.73 -2.86 5.34
C THR A 52 14.33 -3.94 6.22
N PRO A 53 15.13 -3.55 7.23
CA PRO A 53 15.54 -4.48 8.26
C PRO A 53 14.41 -4.61 9.29
N ALA A 54 14.15 -5.83 9.75
CA ALA A 54 13.14 -6.10 10.77
C ALA A 54 13.60 -7.10 11.81
N THR A 55 13.08 -6.95 13.02
CA THR A 55 13.32 -7.87 14.12
C THR A 55 12.31 -9.02 14.10
N ILE A 56 12.72 -10.22 14.47
CA ILE A 56 11.82 -11.37 14.63
C ILE A 56 11.01 -11.33 15.95
N ASN A 57 11.51 -10.59 16.95
CA ASN A 57 10.89 -10.22 18.23
C ASN A 57 10.98 -8.69 18.43
N ASP A 58 10.98 -8.17 19.66
CA ASP A 58 11.00 -6.71 19.92
C ASP A 58 12.42 -6.12 19.94
N THR A 59 13.45 -6.95 19.86
CA THR A 59 14.86 -6.55 19.98
C THR A 59 15.75 -7.08 18.83
N TRP A 60 16.88 -6.40 18.60
CA TRP A 60 17.87 -6.78 17.57
C TRP A 60 18.88 -7.80 18.09
N GLY A 61 19.51 -7.49 19.23
CA GLY A 61 20.38 -8.44 19.94
C GLY A 61 19.57 -9.38 20.82
N TYR A 62 20.19 -10.48 21.26
CA TYR A 62 19.55 -11.39 22.20
C TYR A 62 19.18 -10.70 23.51
N LYS A 63 17.92 -10.85 23.92
CA LYS A 63 17.38 -10.36 25.18
C LYS A 63 16.60 -11.51 25.84
N SER A 64 17.08 -11.97 27.00
CA SER A 64 16.60 -13.21 27.63
C SER A 64 15.14 -13.19 28.08
N ASP A 65 14.58 -12.00 28.34
CA ASP A 65 13.20 -11.77 28.77
C ASP A 65 12.28 -11.27 27.64
N ASP A 66 12.79 -11.13 26.41
CA ASP A 66 11.96 -10.81 25.23
C ASP A 66 11.44 -12.11 24.59
N HIS A 67 10.18 -12.41 24.86
CA HIS A 67 9.48 -13.56 24.29
C HIS A 67 8.38 -13.16 23.31
N ASN A 68 8.35 -11.90 22.87
CA ASN A 68 7.32 -11.39 21.96
C ASN A 68 7.67 -11.71 20.50
N TRP A 69 7.75 -12.99 20.19
CA TRP A 69 8.14 -13.48 18.87
C TRP A 69 7.00 -13.35 17.85
N LYS A 70 7.25 -12.61 16.76
CA LYS A 70 6.30 -12.46 15.64
C LYS A 70 5.90 -13.81 15.08
N SER A 71 4.64 -14.03 14.77
CA SER A 71 4.17 -15.31 14.25
C SER A 71 4.62 -15.56 12.80
N VAL A 72 4.62 -16.82 12.35
CA VAL A 72 4.91 -17.15 10.94
C VAL A 72 3.98 -16.42 9.96
N PRO A 73 2.65 -16.32 10.21
CA PRO A 73 1.78 -15.50 9.38
C PRO A 73 2.20 -14.04 9.27
N ASP A 74 2.56 -13.40 10.40
CA ASP A 74 3.02 -12.00 10.37
C ASP A 74 4.31 -11.86 9.55
N LEU A 75 5.28 -12.76 9.72
CA LEU A 75 6.54 -12.73 8.98
C LEU A 75 6.36 -12.98 7.47
N LEU A 76 5.51 -13.94 7.08
CA LEU A 76 5.19 -14.20 5.67
C LEU A 76 4.44 -13.04 5.03
N HIS A 77 3.43 -12.48 5.72
CA HIS A 77 2.70 -11.31 5.21
C HIS A 77 3.62 -10.10 5.07
N LYS A 78 4.58 -9.89 5.98
CA LYS A 78 5.61 -8.85 5.84
C LYS A 78 6.49 -9.08 4.63
N LEU A 79 7.04 -10.28 4.46
CA LEU A 79 7.86 -10.64 3.30
C LEU A 79 7.15 -10.29 1.99
N VAL A 80 5.91 -10.76 1.83
CA VAL A 80 5.12 -10.53 0.63
C VAL A 80 4.75 -9.05 0.47
N ASP A 81 4.37 -8.36 1.55
CA ASP A 81 4.03 -6.93 1.49
C ASP A 81 5.24 -6.08 1.03
N ILE A 82 6.44 -6.41 1.52
CA ILE A 82 7.70 -5.74 1.15
C ILE A 82 8.04 -5.99 -0.31
N VAL A 83 8.03 -7.26 -0.75
CA VAL A 83 8.35 -7.63 -2.13
C VAL A 83 7.33 -7.05 -3.12
N SER A 84 6.04 -7.06 -2.76
CA SER A 84 4.97 -6.44 -3.57
C SER A 84 5.12 -4.93 -3.74
N LYS A 85 5.98 -4.28 -2.95
CA LYS A 85 6.29 -2.85 -3.01
C LYS A 85 7.70 -2.58 -3.55
N GLY A 86 8.37 -3.61 -4.09
CA GLY A 86 9.67 -3.53 -4.73
C GLY A 86 10.85 -3.54 -3.75
N GLY A 87 10.65 -3.97 -2.51
CA GLY A 87 11.69 -3.97 -1.48
C GLY A 87 12.27 -5.33 -1.17
N ASN A 88 13.44 -5.32 -0.52
CA ASN A 88 14.05 -6.48 0.12
C ASN A 88 13.71 -6.56 1.61
N PHE A 89 13.51 -7.78 2.10
CA PHE A 89 13.23 -8.05 3.51
C PHE A 89 14.45 -8.65 4.22
N LEU A 90 15.09 -7.85 5.06
CA LEU A 90 16.22 -8.28 5.89
C LEU A 90 15.72 -8.65 7.29
N LEU A 91 15.43 -9.94 7.50
CA LEU A 91 14.95 -10.45 8.79
C LEU A 91 16.12 -10.80 9.72
N ASN A 92 16.18 -10.12 10.87
CA ASN A 92 17.21 -10.30 11.88
C ASN A 92 16.96 -11.52 12.80
N VAL A 93 18.04 -12.18 13.20
CA VAL A 93 18.09 -13.10 14.34
C VAL A 93 19.15 -12.62 15.33
N GLY A 94 18.89 -12.74 16.63
CA GLY A 94 19.84 -12.38 17.68
C GLY A 94 20.38 -13.63 18.40
N PRO A 95 21.58 -14.13 18.07
CA PRO A 95 22.19 -15.25 18.76
C PRO A 95 22.53 -14.93 20.23
N THR A 96 22.58 -15.96 21.08
CA THR A 96 23.08 -15.84 22.46
C THR A 96 24.58 -15.53 22.48
N ALA A 97 25.12 -15.23 23.67
CA ALA A 97 26.56 -14.98 23.85
C ALA A 97 27.43 -16.19 23.44
N GLU A 98 26.87 -17.40 23.49
CA GLU A 98 27.50 -18.66 23.09
C GLU A 98 27.35 -18.93 21.58
N GLY A 99 26.71 -18.04 20.82
CA GLY A 99 26.48 -18.17 19.39
C GLY A 99 25.27 -19.04 19.00
N VAL A 100 24.40 -19.37 19.95
CA VAL A 100 23.20 -20.20 19.70
C VAL A 100 22.08 -19.32 19.16
N ILE A 101 21.46 -19.72 18.03
CA ILE A 101 20.25 -19.06 17.53
C ILE A 101 19.07 -19.53 18.39
N PRO A 102 18.26 -18.62 18.97
CA PRO A 102 17.10 -19.00 19.78
C PRO A 102 16.13 -19.90 19.01
N GLU A 103 15.67 -20.97 19.64
CA GLU A 103 14.78 -21.97 19.04
C GLU A 103 13.53 -21.35 18.35
N PRO A 104 12.83 -20.36 18.95
CA PRO A 104 11.71 -19.71 18.28
C PRO A 104 12.06 -19.09 16.92
N SER A 105 13.29 -18.62 16.74
CA SER A 105 13.77 -18.09 15.46
C SER A 105 14.00 -19.22 14.45
N VAL A 106 14.61 -20.33 14.88
CA VAL A 106 14.85 -21.51 14.05
C VAL A 106 13.51 -22.07 13.54
N GLU A 107 12.55 -22.30 14.42
CA GLU A 107 11.21 -22.82 14.08
C GLU A 107 10.52 -21.95 13.02
N ARG A 108 10.55 -20.62 13.18
CA ARG A 108 9.92 -19.67 12.26
C ARG A 108 10.59 -19.65 10.91
N LEU A 109 11.93 -19.60 10.89
CA LEU A 109 12.70 -19.59 9.64
C LEU A 109 12.52 -20.89 8.86
N LEU A 110 12.47 -22.04 9.53
CA LEU A 110 12.21 -23.33 8.88
C LEU A 110 10.80 -23.38 8.28
N GLN A 111 9.77 -22.90 9.00
CA GLN A 111 8.40 -22.85 8.48
C GLN A 111 8.26 -21.90 7.29
N ILE A 112 8.93 -20.73 7.33
CA ILE A 112 9.00 -19.81 6.18
C ILE A 112 9.73 -20.47 5.01
N GLY A 113 10.83 -21.18 5.27
CA GLY A 113 11.57 -21.95 4.27
C GLY A 113 10.71 -23.00 3.57
N GLN A 114 9.93 -23.77 4.34
CA GLN A 114 9.01 -24.77 3.79
C GLN A 114 7.92 -24.17 2.89
N TRP A 115 7.45 -22.97 3.21
CA TRP A 115 6.51 -22.24 2.34
C TRP A 115 7.22 -21.74 1.08
N LEU A 116 8.44 -21.20 1.21
CA LEU A 116 9.25 -20.72 0.10
C LEU A 116 9.62 -21.85 -0.87
N GLU A 117 9.98 -23.04 -0.41
CA GLU A 117 10.30 -24.19 -1.28
C GLU A 117 9.24 -24.44 -2.37
N LYS A 118 7.97 -24.14 -2.05
CA LYS A 118 6.82 -24.35 -2.95
C LYS A 118 6.39 -23.09 -3.69
N ASN A 119 6.71 -21.91 -3.17
CA ASN A 119 6.21 -20.62 -3.67
C ASN A 119 7.31 -19.65 -4.10
N TRP A 120 8.58 -20.07 -4.12
CA TRP A 120 9.75 -19.22 -4.37
C TRP A 120 9.61 -18.38 -5.65
N GLU A 121 8.97 -18.91 -6.70
CA GLU A 121 8.76 -18.22 -7.98
C GLU A 121 7.99 -16.91 -7.86
N SER A 122 7.13 -16.77 -6.83
CA SER A 122 6.33 -15.57 -6.56
C SER A 122 7.04 -14.55 -5.68
N ILE A 123 8.27 -14.83 -5.25
CA ILE A 123 9.07 -13.96 -4.37
C ILE A 123 10.38 -13.55 -5.05
N TYR A 124 11.18 -14.52 -5.48
CA TYR A 124 12.50 -14.23 -6.01
C TYR A 124 12.43 -13.68 -7.43
N ALA A 125 13.17 -12.60 -7.68
CA ALA A 125 13.23 -11.90 -8.97
C ALA A 125 11.86 -11.47 -9.50
N THR A 126 10.91 -11.14 -8.61
CA THR A 126 9.65 -10.50 -8.97
C THR A 126 9.75 -8.99 -8.84
N GLY A 127 8.98 -8.26 -9.64
CA GLY A 127 8.75 -6.83 -9.50
C GLY A 127 7.55 -6.49 -8.59
N PRO A 128 7.37 -5.20 -8.29
CA PRO A 128 6.28 -4.70 -7.46
C PRO A 128 4.91 -4.96 -8.09
N SER A 129 3.88 -4.97 -7.24
CA SER A 129 2.47 -5.04 -7.62
C SER A 129 2.12 -3.96 -8.65
N PRO A 130 1.43 -4.31 -9.76
CA PRO A 130 0.85 -3.30 -10.64
C PRO A 130 -0.46 -2.73 -10.06
N PHE A 131 -0.97 -3.29 -8.97
CA PHE A 131 -2.20 -2.84 -8.30
C PHE A 131 -1.87 -1.93 -7.12
N HIS A 132 -2.64 -0.84 -6.98
CA HIS A 132 -2.57 0.05 -5.81
C HIS A 132 -2.97 -0.66 -4.52
N ARG A 133 -4.10 -1.37 -4.53
CA ARG A 133 -4.63 -2.06 -3.35
C ARG A 133 -5.47 -3.27 -3.74
N LEU A 134 -5.34 -4.34 -2.96
CA LEU A 134 -6.12 -5.57 -3.05
C LEU A 134 -6.68 -5.87 -1.66
N SER A 135 -7.99 -6.12 -1.56
CA SER A 135 -8.68 -6.35 -0.27
C SER A 135 -8.34 -7.69 0.36
N TRP A 136 -7.96 -8.67 -0.47
CA TRP A 136 -7.74 -10.06 -0.07
C TRP A 136 -6.25 -10.41 0.12
N GLY A 137 -5.31 -9.52 -0.23
CA GLY A 137 -3.88 -9.80 -0.09
C GLY A 137 -2.96 -8.90 -0.91
N ARG A 138 -2.02 -9.48 -1.65
CA ARG A 138 -0.97 -8.78 -2.41
C ARG A 138 -0.73 -9.39 -3.78
N CYS A 139 0.05 -8.68 -4.59
CA CYS A 139 0.47 -9.14 -5.90
C CYS A 139 1.97 -8.88 -6.08
N THR A 140 2.69 -9.84 -6.65
CA THR A 140 4.02 -9.64 -7.22
C THR A 140 3.94 -10.00 -8.71
N GLN A 141 4.91 -9.55 -9.51
CA GLN A 141 4.84 -9.78 -10.95
C GLN A 141 6.17 -10.20 -11.57
N LYS A 142 6.06 -10.93 -12.67
CA LYS A 142 7.12 -11.17 -13.66
C LYS A 142 6.55 -10.87 -15.05
N PRO A 143 7.38 -10.73 -16.09
CA PRO A 143 6.88 -10.56 -17.46
C PRO A 143 5.81 -11.61 -17.80
N GLY A 144 4.61 -11.14 -18.15
CA GLY A 144 3.45 -11.99 -18.50
C GLY A 144 2.82 -12.80 -17.37
N LYS A 145 3.23 -12.63 -16.10
CA LYS A 145 2.66 -13.36 -14.95
C LYS A 145 2.45 -12.46 -13.73
N LEU A 146 1.25 -12.55 -13.16
CA LEU A 146 0.89 -11.99 -11.87
C LEU A 146 0.80 -13.13 -10.85
N TYR A 147 1.43 -12.96 -9.69
CA TYR A 147 1.31 -13.87 -8.56
C TYR A 147 0.45 -13.21 -7.50
N LEU A 148 -0.76 -13.72 -7.34
CA LEU A 148 -1.76 -13.22 -6.42
C LEU A 148 -1.61 -13.97 -5.09
N HIS A 149 -1.08 -13.28 -4.09
CA HIS A 149 -0.92 -13.77 -2.72
C HIS A 149 -2.21 -13.55 -1.94
N VAL A 150 -2.98 -14.61 -1.70
CA VAL A 150 -4.31 -14.56 -1.09
C VAL A 150 -4.22 -14.86 0.40
N PHE A 151 -4.21 -13.79 1.21
CA PHE A 151 -4.17 -13.88 2.67
C PHE A 151 -5.57 -14.11 3.26
N ASN A 152 -6.58 -13.46 2.67
CA ASN A 152 -7.97 -13.57 3.10
C ASN A 152 -8.75 -14.31 2.03
N TRP A 153 -8.96 -15.61 2.24
CA TRP A 153 -9.71 -16.44 1.32
C TRP A 153 -11.19 -16.02 1.26
N PRO A 154 -11.73 -15.65 0.08
CA PRO A 154 -13.14 -15.27 -0.06
C PRO A 154 -14.10 -16.41 0.29
N ALA A 155 -15.06 -16.15 1.18
CA ALA A 155 -16.02 -17.15 1.65
C ALA A 155 -17.04 -17.59 0.57
N ASP A 156 -17.27 -16.74 -0.44
CA ASP A 156 -18.11 -17.03 -1.61
C ASP A 156 -17.34 -17.77 -2.73
N GLY A 157 -16.05 -18.04 -2.52
CA GLY A 157 -15.18 -18.69 -3.48
C GLY A 157 -14.88 -17.84 -4.72
N LYS A 158 -15.08 -16.51 -4.68
CA LYS A 158 -14.78 -15.61 -5.79
C LYS A 158 -13.64 -14.67 -5.44
N LEU A 159 -12.49 -14.83 -6.11
CA LEU A 159 -11.41 -13.85 -6.03
C LEU A 159 -11.64 -12.76 -7.09
N VAL A 160 -11.86 -11.53 -6.64
CA VAL A 160 -12.03 -10.38 -7.53
C VAL A 160 -10.70 -9.67 -7.71
N VAL A 161 -10.20 -9.63 -8.94
CA VAL A 161 -8.99 -8.88 -9.32
C VAL A 161 -9.43 -7.62 -10.05
N PRO A 162 -9.30 -6.44 -9.41
CA PRO A 162 -9.88 -5.22 -9.95
C PRO A 162 -8.97 -4.56 -10.99
N GLY A 163 -9.58 -4.03 -12.04
CA GLY A 163 -8.95 -3.04 -12.93
C GLY A 163 -7.86 -3.58 -13.87
N LEU A 164 -7.63 -4.89 -13.95
CA LEU A 164 -6.67 -5.47 -14.89
C LEU A 164 -7.18 -5.33 -16.33
N GLU A 165 -6.47 -4.59 -17.18
CA GLU A 165 -6.87 -4.38 -18.57
C GLU A 165 -6.46 -5.52 -19.49
N ASN A 166 -5.31 -6.15 -19.20
CA ASN A 166 -4.73 -7.19 -20.05
C ASN A 166 -5.71 -8.36 -20.30
N PRO A 167 -5.62 -8.99 -21.48
CA PRO A 167 -6.15 -10.33 -21.70
C PRO A 167 -5.49 -11.32 -20.73
N VAL A 168 -6.32 -12.12 -20.05
CA VAL A 168 -5.88 -13.21 -19.18
C VAL A 168 -5.94 -14.50 -19.98
N THR A 169 -4.81 -15.22 -20.05
CA THR A 169 -4.69 -16.45 -20.85
C THR A 169 -4.88 -17.69 -20.00
N GLN A 170 -4.45 -17.66 -18.74
CA GLN A 170 -4.57 -18.80 -17.82
C GLN A 170 -4.56 -18.34 -16.36
N VAL A 171 -5.32 -19.05 -15.52
CA VAL A 171 -5.27 -18.91 -14.06
C VAL A 171 -5.11 -20.29 -13.42
N TYR A 172 -4.22 -20.41 -12.44
CA TYR A 172 -3.95 -21.67 -11.74
C TYR A 172 -3.34 -21.46 -10.34
N LEU A 173 -3.47 -22.44 -9.46
CA LEU A 173 -2.74 -22.45 -8.18
C LEU A 173 -1.25 -22.72 -8.43
N LEU A 174 -0.37 -21.90 -7.86
CA LEU A 174 1.08 -22.09 -8.02
C LEU A 174 1.50 -23.47 -7.51
N VAL A 175 1.05 -23.82 -6.32
CA VAL A 175 1.24 -25.15 -5.73
C VAL A 175 0.23 -26.12 -6.33
N GLY A 176 0.71 -27.23 -6.89
CA GLY A 176 -0.12 -28.30 -7.45
C GLY A 176 -0.65 -28.03 -8.87
N GLY A 177 -0.57 -26.79 -9.37
CA GLY A 177 -0.87 -26.47 -10.77
C GLY A 177 -2.35 -26.59 -11.16
N GLN A 178 -3.27 -26.66 -10.19
CA GLN A 178 -4.70 -26.77 -10.45
C GLN A 178 -5.18 -25.55 -11.25
N LYS A 179 -5.71 -25.78 -12.46
CA LYS A 179 -6.32 -24.73 -13.28
C LYS A 179 -7.61 -24.24 -12.64
N LEU A 180 -7.81 -22.92 -12.68
CA LEU A 180 -9.00 -22.25 -12.14
C LEU A 180 -9.77 -21.60 -13.29
N SER A 181 -11.10 -21.67 -13.24
CA SER A 181 -11.96 -20.90 -14.14
C SER A 181 -11.93 -19.44 -13.75
N PHE A 182 -11.99 -18.58 -14.76
CA PHE A 182 -12.07 -17.14 -14.58
C PHE A 182 -12.96 -16.53 -15.65
N ARG A 183 -13.48 -15.33 -15.37
CA ARG A 183 -14.25 -14.55 -16.34
C ARG A 183 -13.99 -13.07 -16.17
N ARG A 184 -14.14 -12.31 -17.25
CA ARG A 184 -14.20 -10.85 -17.20
C ARG A 184 -15.58 -10.43 -16.67
N ALA A 185 -15.60 -9.60 -15.63
CA ALA A 185 -16.80 -9.02 -15.04
C ALA A 185 -16.64 -7.49 -15.02
N GLY A 186 -16.99 -6.85 -16.14
CA GLY A 186 -16.74 -5.42 -16.34
C GLY A 186 -15.24 -5.10 -16.36
N GLU A 187 -14.79 -4.31 -15.39
CA GLU A 187 -13.38 -3.93 -15.23
C GLU A 187 -12.58 -4.93 -14.36
N ASN A 188 -13.27 -5.93 -13.80
CA ASN A 188 -12.66 -6.91 -12.92
C ASN A 188 -12.46 -8.24 -13.65
N VAL A 189 -11.51 -9.04 -13.15
CA VAL A 189 -11.42 -10.47 -13.44
C VAL A 189 -11.87 -11.21 -12.20
N GLU A 190 -12.88 -12.06 -12.34
CA GLU A 190 -13.35 -12.94 -11.27
C GLU A 190 -12.79 -14.34 -11.48
N ILE A 191 -12.15 -14.88 -10.45
CA ILE A 191 -11.56 -16.22 -10.45
C ILE A 191 -12.36 -17.10 -9.48
N ASP A 192 -12.75 -18.28 -9.95
CA ASP A 192 -13.39 -19.29 -9.12
C ASP A 192 -12.33 -20.05 -8.31
N LEU A 193 -12.43 -19.95 -6.99
CA LEU A 193 -11.52 -20.59 -6.05
C LEU A 193 -12.07 -21.93 -5.55
N PRO A 194 -11.20 -22.88 -5.16
CA PRO A 194 -11.64 -24.06 -4.42
C PRO A 194 -12.25 -23.68 -3.06
N ALA A 195 -13.09 -24.55 -2.53
CA ALA A 195 -13.82 -24.31 -1.27
C ALA A 195 -12.88 -24.06 -0.07
N THR A 196 -11.70 -24.66 -0.08
CA THR A 196 -10.69 -24.47 0.96
C THR A 196 -9.37 -23.98 0.35
N PRO A 197 -8.69 -23.01 1.00
CA PRO A 197 -7.36 -22.61 0.58
C PRO A 197 -6.36 -23.76 0.74
N PRO A 198 -5.49 -24.01 -0.27
CA PRO A 198 -4.34 -24.91 -0.14
C PRO A 198 -3.42 -24.55 1.04
N ASP A 199 -3.23 -23.26 1.28
CA ASP A 199 -2.47 -22.71 2.41
C ASP A 199 -3.29 -21.62 3.12
N LYS A 200 -3.47 -21.76 4.44
CA LYS A 200 -4.32 -20.86 5.24
C LYS A 200 -3.68 -19.51 5.55
N VAL A 201 -2.36 -19.39 5.37
CA VAL A 201 -1.59 -18.17 5.64
C VAL A 201 -1.44 -17.36 4.37
N ASP A 202 -0.97 -18.00 3.29
CA ASP A 202 -0.81 -17.37 1.99
C ASP A 202 -0.88 -18.41 0.88
N THR A 203 -1.99 -18.42 0.15
CA THR A 203 -2.15 -19.19 -1.09
C THR A 203 -1.79 -18.33 -2.28
N VAL A 204 -0.90 -18.82 -3.15
CA VAL A 204 -0.52 -18.13 -4.39
C VAL A 204 -1.32 -18.64 -5.59
N VAL A 205 -2.08 -17.74 -6.22
CA VAL A 205 -2.73 -17.96 -7.52
C VAL A 205 -1.91 -17.27 -8.61
N VAL A 206 -1.50 -18.01 -9.64
CA VAL A 206 -0.83 -17.45 -10.81
C VAL A 206 -1.86 -17.08 -11.86
N MET A 207 -1.73 -15.86 -12.39
CA MET A 207 -2.49 -15.38 -13.53
C MET A 207 -1.53 -14.98 -14.65
N ALA A 208 -1.58 -15.73 -15.76
CA ALA A 208 -0.85 -15.41 -16.96
C ALA A 208 -1.63 -14.38 -17.79
N ILE A 209 -0.91 -13.37 -18.28
CA ILE A 209 -1.48 -12.25 -19.03
C ILE A 209 -0.70 -12.00 -20.31
N GLU A 210 -1.34 -11.34 -21.28
CA GLU A 210 -0.64 -10.86 -22.47
C GLU A 210 0.03 -9.50 -22.23
N GLY A 211 1.32 -9.42 -22.55
CA GLY A 211 2.13 -8.20 -22.45
C GLY A 211 2.44 -7.75 -21.03
N GLU A 212 2.94 -6.51 -20.92
CA GLU A 212 3.22 -5.88 -19.62
C GLU A 212 1.91 -5.56 -18.87
N PRO A 213 1.87 -5.77 -17.53
CA PRO A 213 0.71 -5.47 -16.71
C PRO A 213 0.22 -4.02 -16.86
N LYS A 214 -1.05 -3.88 -17.22
CA LYS A 214 -1.79 -2.61 -17.33
C LYS A 214 -2.98 -2.68 -16.40
N THR A 215 -2.97 -1.82 -15.40
CA THR A 215 -4.04 -1.73 -14.41
C THR A 215 -4.67 -0.35 -14.46
N THR A 216 -5.98 -0.32 -14.35
CA THR A 216 -6.73 0.89 -14.02
C THR A 216 -6.95 0.92 -12.53
N GLN A 217 -6.87 2.10 -11.94
CA GLN A 217 -7.15 2.26 -10.51
C GLN A 217 -8.60 1.84 -10.23
N PRO A 218 -8.86 0.96 -9.25
CA PRO A 218 -10.21 0.56 -8.90
C PRO A 218 -11.09 1.80 -8.72
N ALA A 219 -12.15 1.88 -9.51
CA ALA A 219 -13.09 2.98 -9.37
C ALA A 219 -14.09 2.61 -8.27
N ILE A 220 -14.28 3.50 -7.31
CA ILE A 220 -15.41 3.41 -6.39
C ILE A 220 -16.67 3.48 -7.24
N VAL A 221 -17.50 2.43 -7.19
CA VAL A 221 -18.69 2.34 -8.06
C VAL A 221 -19.87 2.97 -7.33
N GLN A 222 -20.52 3.92 -8.00
CA GLN A 222 -21.77 4.50 -7.52
C GLN A 222 -22.84 3.42 -7.40
N MET A 223 -23.48 3.37 -6.23
CA MET A 223 -24.76 2.68 -6.04
C MET A 223 -25.88 3.71 -6.20
N PRO A 224 -26.81 3.55 -7.17
CA PRO A 224 -27.88 4.51 -7.39
C PRO A 224 -28.66 4.84 -6.11
N GLY A 225 -28.85 6.14 -5.84
CA GLY A 225 -29.58 6.63 -4.66
C GLY A 225 -28.83 6.55 -3.32
N GLN A 226 -27.61 5.98 -3.28
CA GLN A 226 -26.78 5.92 -2.08
C GLN A 226 -25.68 6.98 -2.11
N PRO A 227 -25.20 7.46 -0.95
CA PRO A 227 -24.00 8.27 -0.88
C PRO A 227 -22.78 7.51 -1.41
N ILE A 228 -21.92 8.21 -2.14
CA ILE A 228 -20.62 7.70 -2.57
C ILE A 228 -19.59 8.18 -1.56
N VAL A 229 -18.96 7.26 -0.83
CA VAL A 229 -17.96 7.60 0.18
C VAL A 229 -16.57 7.27 -0.35
N LEU A 230 -15.76 8.31 -0.55
CA LEU A 230 -14.38 8.24 -1.00
C LEU A 230 -13.47 8.27 0.24
N HIS A 231 -13.21 7.10 0.82
CA HIS A 231 -12.42 6.98 2.03
C HIS A 231 -10.93 7.24 1.78
N ALA A 232 -10.24 7.79 2.78
CA ALA A 232 -8.79 7.95 2.82
C ALA A 232 -8.01 6.71 2.39
N ARG A 233 -8.46 5.53 2.82
CA ARG A 233 -7.84 4.22 2.54
C ARG A 233 -7.85 3.79 1.06
N ASP A 234 -8.71 4.42 0.26
CA ASP A 234 -8.90 4.10 -1.16
C ASP A 234 -8.30 5.18 -2.06
N ALA A 235 -7.68 6.21 -1.47
CA ALA A 235 -7.05 7.28 -2.20
C ALA A 235 -5.71 6.83 -2.81
N VAL A 236 -5.42 7.34 -4.01
CA VAL A 236 -4.08 7.38 -4.57
C VAL A 236 -3.45 8.71 -4.16
N LEU A 237 -2.30 8.61 -3.50
CA LEU A 237 -1.62 9.75 -2.91
C LEU A 237 -0.43 10.15 -3.78
N HIS A 238 -0.40 11.42 -4.17
CA HIS A 238 0.64 12.02 -4.98
C HIS A 238 1.41 13.01 -4.14
N GLY A 239 2.73 12.91 -4.16
CA GLY A 239 3.58 13.65 -3.25
C GLY A 239 4.55 12.78 -2.48
N SER A 240 5.35 13.40 -1.63
CA SER A 240 6.45 12.71 -0.91
C SER A 240 6.18 12.52 0.58
N ARG A 241 5.29 13.30 1.19
CA ARG A 241 5.03 13.27 2.64
C ARG A 241 3.63 12.85 3.02
N ILE A 242 2.65 13.18 2.17
CA ILE A 242 1.28 12.73 2.34
C ILE A 242 1.20 11.20 2.40
N GLN A 243 0.51 10.68 3.42
CA GLN A 243 0.37 9.25 3.61
C GLN A 243 -0.93 8.90 4.31
N TYR A 244 -1.40 7.67 4.14
CA TYR A 244 -2.55 7.16 4.88
C TYR A 244 -2.12 6.84 6.32
N GLU A 245 -3.00 6.97 7.30
CA GLU A 245 -2.71 6.70 8.71
C GLU A 245 -3.84 5.84 9.28
N VAL A 246 -3.47 4.80 10.03
CA VAL A 246 -4.39 3.87 10.68
C VAL A 246 -3.97 3.62 12.13
N GLY A 247 -4.96 3.42 13.01
CA GLY A 247 -4.75 3.13 14.43
C GLY A 247 -4.75 4.38 15.31
N GLY A 248 -4.95 4.22 16.62
CA GLY A 248 -5.01 5.36 17.56
C GLY A 248 -6.11 6.37 17.22
N GLY A 249 -7.23 5.92 16.66
CA GLY A 249 -8.34 6.77 16.19
C GLY A 249 -8.17 7.33 14.77
N LYS A 250 -7.04 7.03 14.11
CA LYS A 250 -6.75 7.44 12.73
C LYS A 250 -7.30 6.43 11.72
N ASP A 251 -7.84 7.00 10.66
CA ASP A 251 -8.28 6.35 9.41
C ASP A 251 -8.42 7.51 8.42
N ASN A 252 -7.29 8.09 8.06
CA ASN A 252 -7.21 9.36 7.38
C ASN A 252 -5.93 9.45 6.55
N ILE A 253 -5.92 10.36 5.58
CA ILE A 253 -4.72 10.87 4.96
C ILE A 253 -4.17 11.94 5.90
N GLY A 254 -2.90 11.84 6.25
CA GLY A 254 -2.20 12.78 7.12
C GLY A 254 -0.78 13.00 6.64
N PHE A 255 0.05 13.62 7.49
CA PHE A 255 1.38 14.14 7.12
C PHE A 255 1.36 15.03 5.86
N TRP A 256 0.20 15.60 5.55
CA TRP A 256 -0.01 16.49 4.42
C TRP A 256 0.62 17.84 4.74
N THR A 257 1.94 17.91 4.55
CA THR A 257 2.80 19.02 4.97
C THR A 257 3.39 19.80 3.80
N ASP A 258 3.29 19.27 2.58
CA ASP A 258 3.59 19.98 1.35
C ASP A 258 2.27 20.28 0.61
N PRO A 259 1.92 21.56 0.34
CA PRO A 259 0.74 21.90 -0.44
C PRO A 259 0.72 21.35 -1.87
N LYS A 260 1.87 20.95 -2.42
CA LYS A 260 1.95 20.29 -3.73
C LYS A 260 1.48 18.84 -3.70
N ASP A 261 1.45 18.22 -2.52
CA ASP A 261 0.91 16.88 -2.34
C ASP A 261 -0.63 16.91 -2.51
N TYR A 262 -1.22 15.84 -3.03
CA TYR A 262 -2.67 15.73 -3.24
C TYR A 262 -3.17 14.29 -3.20
N ALA A 263 -4.48 14.13 -3.04
CA ALA A 263 -5.16 12.84 -2.99
C ALA A 263 -6.15 12.69 -4.15
N GLN A 264 -6.21 11.51 -4.75
CA GLN A 264 -7.11 11.18 -5.87
C GLN A 264 -7.91 9.92 -5.62
N TRP A 265 -9.13 9.88 -6.15
CA TRP A 265 -9.98 8.70 -6.19
C TRP A 265 -10.51 8.49 -7.60
N GLY A 266 -10.45 7.25 -8.08
CA GLY A 266 -11.22 6.82 -9.23
C GLY A 266 -12.69 6.62 -8.83
N LEU A 267 -13.61 7.12 -9.65
CA LEU A 267 -15.05 7.03 -9.45
C LEU A 267 -15.72 6.55 -10.73
N ARG A 268 -16.59 5.53 -10.63
CA ARG A 268 -17.44 5.08 -11.73
C ARG A 268 -18.88 5.44 -11.44
N VAL A 269 -19.39 6.38 -12.21
CA VAL A 269 -20.78 6.85 -12.13
C VAL A 269 -21.61 6.03 -13.11
N VAL A 270 -22.66 5.39 -12.59
CA VAL A 270 -23.60 4.55 -13.34
C VAL A 270 -24.75 5.40 -13.88
N THR A 271 -25.27 6.33 -13.08
CA THR A 271 -26.38 7.23 -13.41
C THR A 271 -25.97 8.68 -13.14
N ASP A 272 -26.34 9.60 -14.03
CA ASP A 272 -26.15 11.03 -13.74
C ASP A 272 -26.89 11.46 -12.47
N GLY A 273 -26.49 12.61 -11.93
CA GLY A 273 -27.18 13.24 -10.82
C GLY A 273 -26.41 14.43 -10.26
N GLN A 274 -27.05 15.15 -9.34
CA GLN A 274 -26.42 16.19 -8.55
C GLN A 274 -26.07 15.63 -7.17
N TYR A 275 -24.91 16.02 -6.66
CA TYR A 275 -24.34 15.48 -5.43
C TYR A 275 -23.84 16.60 -4.54
N GLU A 276 -24.34 16.66 -3.31
CA GLU A 276 -23.78 17.52 -2.27
C GLU A 276 -22.45 16.91 -1.81
N VAL A 277 -21.39 17.70 -1.92
CA VAL A 277 -20.03 17.33 -1.53
C VAL A 277 -19.80 17.72 -0.08
N GLN A 278 -19.43 16.73 0.72
CA GLN A 278 -19.01 16.90 2.10
C GLN A 278 -17.59 16.36 2.28
N VAL A 279 -16.76 17.07 3.04
CA VAL A 279 -15.40 16.63 3.38
C VAL A 279 -15.32 16.41 4.88
N THR A 280 -14.86 15.22 5.27
CA THR A 280 -14.64 14.86 6.68
C THR A 280 -13.15 14.93 6.98
N TYR A 281 -12.76 15.78 7.93
CA TYR A 281 -11.36 15.98 8.30
C TYR A 281 -11.18 16.30 9.79
N ALA A 282 -9.95 16.19 10.27
CA ALA A 282 -9.53 16.61 11.60
C ALA A 282 -8.35 17.59 11.51
N CYS A 283 -8.35 18.63 12.34
CA CYS A 283 -7.27 19.62 12.41
C CYS A 283 -7.27 20.32 13.78
N PRO A 284 -6.15 20.36 14.53
CA PRO A 284 -6.05 21.17 15.74
C PRO A 284 -6.32 22.64 15.45
N ASN A 285 -6.93 23.34 16.41
CA ASN A 285 -7.34 24.74 16.22
C ASN A 285 -6.17 25.65 15.82
N GLN A 286 -4.97 25.40 16.36
CA GLN A 286 -3.75 26.16 16.04
C GLN A 286 -3.20 25.92 14.62
N SER A 287 -3.60 24.84 13.94
CA SER A 287 -3.18 24.52 12.57
C SER A 287 -4.25 24.81 11.51
N ALA A 288 -5.40 25.36 11.93
CA ALA A 288 -6.51 25.68 11.05
C ALA A 288 -6.17 26.83 10.07
N GLY A 289 -6.98 26.95 9.02
CA GLY A 289 -6.93 28.07 8.08
C GLY A 289 -6.28 27.75 6.74
N SER A 290 -5.73 26.55 6.55
CA SER A 290 -5.28 26.06 5.24
C SER A 290 -6.47 26.00 4.26
N GLU A 291 -6.24 26.36 3.00
CA GLU A 291 -7.25 26.32 1.95
C GLU A 291 -7.04 25.11 1.04
N PHE A 292 -8.14 24.55 0.52
CA PHE A 292 -8.11 23.37 -0.34
C PHE A 292 -9.21 23.44 -1.39
N VAL A 293 -9.13 22.57 -2.40
CA VAL A 293 -10.13 22.42 -3.45
C VAL A 293 -10.44 20.95 -3.65
N VAL A 294 -11.72 20.64 -3.83
CA VAL A 294 -12.22 19.38 -4.37
C VAL A 294 -12.55 19.59 -5.85
N GLU A 295 -11.92 18.82 -6.73
CA GLU A 295 -12.06 18.92 -8.17
C GLU A 295 -12.60 17.61 -8.76
N ILE A 296 -13.67 17.68 -9.55
CA ILE A 296 -14.18 16.55 -10.33
C ILE A 296 -14.89 17.07 -11.59
N LEU A 297 -14.64 16.45 -12.76
CA LEU A 297 -15.28 16.85 -14.03
C LEU A 297 -15.09 18.34 -14.36
N GLY A 298 -13.93 18.93 -14.02
CA GLY A 298 -13.65 20.35 -14.21
C GLY A 298 -14.45 21.30 -13.29
N GLN A 299 -15.28 20.77 -12.39
CA GLN A 299 -15.94 21.54 -11.34
C GLN A 299 -15.02 21.61 -10.12
N GLU A 300 -14.89 22.80 -9.53
CA GLU A 300 -14.08 23.04 -8.34
C GLU A 300 -14.95 23.56 -7.19
N LEU A 301 -14.81 22.93 -6.02
CA LEU A 301 -15.38 23.41 -4.76
C LEU A 301 -14.26 23.75 -3.79
N ALA A 302 -14.14 25.02 -3.42
CA ALA A 302 -13.14 25.49 -2.48
C ALA A 302 -13.61 25.31 -1.03
N GLY A 303 -12.68 24.95 -0.14
CA GLY A 303 -12.90 24.85 1.29
C GLY A 303 -11.76 25.50 2.07
N LYS A 304 -12.05 25.85 3.33
CA LYS A 304 -11.05 26.35 4.28
C LYS A 304 -11.11 25.51 5.54
N VAL A 305 -9.99 24.89 5.90
CA VAL A 305 -9.88 23.98 7.04
C VAL A 305 -10.18 24.72 8.33
N LYS A 306 -11.20 24.27 9.06
CA LYS A 306 -11.57 24.76 10.39
C LYS A 306 -10.90 23.91 11.48
N GLY A 307 -10.71 24.51 12.66
CA GLY A 307 -10.25 23.79 13.83
C GLY A 307 -11.33 22.81 14.32
N THR A 308 -10.95 21.56 14.53
CA THR A 308 -11.81 20.50 15.07
C THR A 308 -11.36 20.02 16.46
N GLY A 309 -10.32 20.65 17.03
CA GLY A 309 -9.79 20.36 18.35
C GLY A 309 -8.49 19.55 18.36
N SER A 310 -8.39 18.48 17.57
CA SER A 310 -7.18 17.64 17.50
C SER A 310 -7.04 16.94 16.15
N TRP A 311 -5.90 16.28 15.92
CA TRP A 311 -5.62 15.47 14.70
C TRP A 311 -6.51 14.22 14.55
N VAL A 312 -7.32 13.89 15.54
CA VAL A 312 -8.23 12.72 15.52
C VAL A 312 -9.68 13.08 15.87
N ALA A 313 -9.99 14.36 16.08
CA ALA A 313 -11.34 14.85 16.27
C ALA A 313 -11.93 15.21 14.90
N PHE A 314 -12.63 14.28 14.26
CA PHE A 314 -13.12 14.46 12.90
C PHE A 314 -14.48 15.16 12.87
N ASN A 315 -14.60 16.18 12.03
CA ASN A 315 -15.85 16.84 11.70
C ASN A 315 -16.07 16.83 10.18
N SER A 316 -17.32 17.03 9.77
CA SER A 316 -17.70 17.08 8.37
C SER A 316 -18.18 18.48 7.97
N GLU A 317 -17.75 18.94 6.80
CA GLU A 317 -18.11 20.23 6.24
C GLU A 317 -18.66 20.08 4.83
N LYS A 318 -19.80 20.71 4.56
CA LYS A 318 -20.41 20.77 3.22
C LYS A 318 -19.75 21.87 2.40
N LEU A 319 -19.37 21.57 1.16
CA LEU A 319 -18.69 22.52 0.27
C LEU A 319 -19.60 23.07 -0.83
N GLY A 320 -20.57 22.28 -1.30
CA GLY A 320 -21.43 22.66 -2.42
C GLY A 320 -21.96 21.44 -3.16
N VAL A 321 -22.49 21.66 -4.36
CA VAL A 321 -23.07 20.62 -5.21
C VAL A 321 -22.26 20.48 -6.49
N VAL A 322 -22.02 19.24 -6.92
CA VAL A 322 -21.43 18.91 -8.24
C VAL A 322 -22.41 18.09 -9.06
N LYS A 323 -22.35 18.24 -10.39
CA LYS A 323 -23.07 17.37 -11.32
C LYS A 323 -22.16 16.25 -11.81
N LEU A 324 -22.62 15.01 -11.69
CA LEU A 324 -21.93 13.84 -12.21
C LEU A 324 -22.66 13.29 -13.43
N SER A 325 -21.91 12.90 -14.45
CA SER A 325 -22.41 12.17 -15.62
C SER A 325 -21.96 10.71 -15.59
N PRO A 326 -22.65 9.77 -16.26
CA PRO A 326 -22.19 8.39 -16.34
C PRO A 326 -20.79 8.30 -16.95
N GLY A 327 -19.98 7.39 -16.44
CA GLY A 327 -18.60 7.18 -16.89
C GLY A 327 -17.61 7.10 -15.75
N ARG A 328 -16.33 7.01 -16.13
CA ARG A 328 -15.20 6.96 -15.20
C ARG A 328 -14.62 8.36 -15.04
N HIS A 329 -14.49 8.78 -13.80
CA HIS A 329 -14.03 10.11 -13.41
C HIS A 329 -12.98 10.01 -12.33
N THR A 330 -12.21 11.08 -12.16
CA THR A 330 -11.28 11.23 -11.06
C THR A 330 -11.72 12.40 -10.19
N LEU A 331 -11.90 12.14 -8.89
CA LEU A 331 -12.03 13.21 -7.89
C LEU A 331 -10.66 13.48 -7.29
N THR A 332 -10.26 14.74 -7.22
CA THR A 332 -8.99 15.16 -6.64
C THR A 332 -9.22 16.14 -5.50
N VAL A 333 -8.47 15.99 -4.40
CA VAL A 333 -8.40 17.00 -3.33
C VAL A 333 -6.99 17.56 -3.29
N LYS A 334 -6.86 18.87 -3.50
CA LYS A 334 -5.58 19.59 -3.54
C LYS A 334 -5.55 20.66 -2.45
N ALA A 335 -4.40 20.85 -1.80
CA ALA A 335 -4.17 22.00 -0.95
C ALA A 335 -3.76 23.21 -1.80
N LYS A 336 -4.26 24.40 -1.46
CA LYS A 336 -3.80 25.68 -2.04
C LYS A 336 -2.63 26.26 -1.25
N ASN A 337 -2.65 26.08 0.06
CA ASN A 337 -1.61 26.53 0.98
C ASN A 337 -1.59 25.66 2.24
N ARG A 338 -0.63 25.93 3.13
CA ARG A 338 -0.54 25.35 4.47
C ARG A 338 -0.25 26.47 5.47
N THR A 339 -1.13 26.64 6.45
CA THR A 339 -1.00 27.68 7.49
C THR A 339 -0.36 27.14 8.78
N GLY A 340 -0.59 25.86 9.10
CA GLY A 340 -0.11 25.22 10.32
C GLY A 340 0.92 24.11 10.11
N GLU A 341 0.99 23.17 11.06
CA GLU A 341 1.89 22.00 10.98
C GLU A 341 1.58 21.12 9.76
N GLY A 342 0.30 21.00 9.41
CA GLY A 342 -0.20 20.29 8.23
C GLY A 342 -1.45 20.97 7.65
N VAL A 343 -1.90 20.50 6.49
CA VAL A 343 -3.12 20.98 5.84
C VAL A 343 -4.35 20.54 6.63
N MET A 344 -4.55 19.23 6.77
CA MET A 344 -5.59 18.56 7.56
C MET A 344 -5.30 17.06 7.64
N ASN A 345 -5.96 16.35 8.56
CA ASN A 345 -6.13 14.90 8.50
C ASN A 345 -7.44 14.59 7.76
N LEU A 346 -7.36 14.30 6.46
CA LEU A 346 -8.52 14.06 5.58
C LEU A 346 -9.02 12.61 5.71
N ARG A 347 -10.24 12.38 6.21
CA ARG A 347 -10.81 11.04 6.39
C ARG A 347 -11.60 10.56 5.18
N ALA A 348 -12.42 11.42 4.60
CA ALA A 348 -13.24 11.06 3.45
C ALA A 348 -13.76 12.29 2.70
N VAL A 349 -14.11 12.07 1.43
CA VAL A 349 -15.03 12.93 0.67
C VAL A 349 -16.31 12.14 0.41
N THR A 350 -17.45 12.68 0.81
CA THR A 350 -18.77 12.06 0.62
C THR A 350 -19.56 12.85 -0.40
N LEU A 351 -20.08 12.15 -1.41
CA LEU A 351 -20.98 12.70 -2.43
C LEU A 351 -22.38 12.15 -2.13
N THR A 352 -23.27 12.99 -1.61
CA THR A 352 -24.65 12.60 -1.28
C THR A 352 -25.59 13.03 -2.41
N PRO A 353 -26.36 12.13 -3.04
CA PRO A 353 -27.35 12.52 -4.04
C PRO A 353 -28.29 13.60 -3.50
N THR A 354 -28.42 14.70 -4.24
CA THR A 354 -29.47 15.68 -3.98
C THR A 354 -30.72 15.25 -4.76
N LYS A 355 -31.90 15.49 -4.19
CA LYS A 355 -33.18 15.15 -4.82
C LYS A 355 -33.34 15.71 -6.23
#